data_AF-A0A1Y5FF83-F1
#
_entry.id   AF-A0A1Y5FF83-F1
#
_cell.length_a   1.000
_cell.length_b   1.000
_cell.length_c   1.000
_cell.angle_alpha   90.00
_cell.angle_beta   90.00
_cell.angle_gamma   90.00
#
_symmetry.space_group_name_H-M   'P 1'
#
loop_
_entity.id
_entity.type
_entity.pdbx_description
1 polymer ?
#
loop_
_entity_poly.entity_id
_entity_poly.type
_entity_poly.pdbx_seq_one_letter_code
_entity_poly.pdbx_strand_id
1 'polypeptide(L)'
;MRINKQTFGIFACALLAPALAQATVLPSSDYVTYGDANSYSLPILQAFVAVENPGPGNPYYVQSTPGAIKDLIVVATGSNGGPVTTNADGMDKAYDAPNSSGVNYYTTTDVANDPGISGGSINKNYTTSWDASLAAMDTFLSGKDMVVYFNNNQVKSLGTAGESLAAWAQLWVTDTAGNLVDEVFEFTNRDSAYLPFGFGGGVGEGDVTTYSSGVGDEGFFYDHTSNNPNVTSNLATDYVLSGGAVLGIDHNLGANEAAYALMFPELNDLFASLFANGGIDLNMYTFHIDFRLGCDAGFGGQDNEACTGESWGYGKNLNNGYEQIFIGSQDVLDRTVPVPEPGTLLLLGLGLAGLGYRQRGK
;
A
#
# COMPACT_ATOMS: atom_id res chain seq x y z
N MET A 1 36.30 56.83 22.13
CA MET A 1 36.23 55.93 20.95
C MET A 1 35.24 54.84 21.30
N ARG A 2 34.07 54.85 20.66
CA ARG A 2 32.87 54.08 21.05
C ARG A 2 33.00 52.63 20.60
N ILE A 3 32.76 51.69 21.52
CA ILE A 3 32.66 50.25 21.25
C ILE A 3 31.24 49.99 20.73
N ASN A 4 31.11 49.70 19.44
CA ASN A 4 29.85 49.24 18.85
C ASN A 4 29.73 47.72 19.01
N LYS A 5 28.75 47.29 19.79
CA LYS A 5 28.25 45.92 19.83
C LYS A 5 27.44 45.66 18.56
N GLN A 6 27.90 44.76 17.70
CA GLN A 6 27.05 44.16 16.67
C GLN A 6 26.67 42.76 17.14
N THR A 7 25.47 42.65 17.69
CA THR A 7 24.83 41.38 18.00
C THR A 7 24.20 40.87 16.70
N PHE A 8 24.80 39.85 16.10
CA PHE A 8 24.17 39.10 15.01
C PHE A 8 23.02 38.29 15.61
N GLY A 9 21.78 38.70 15.35
CA GLY A 9 20.59 37.92 15.65
C GLY A 9 20.42 36.82 14.61
N ILE A 10 20.63 35.57 15.02
CA ILE A 10 20.24 34.41 14.22
C ILE A 10 18.73 34.23 14.39
N PHE A 11 17.96 34.62 13.37
CA PHE A 11 16.56 34.22 13.23
C PHE A 11 16.55 32.74 12.82
N ALA A 12 16.37 31.83 13.79
CA ALA A 12 15.97 30.47 13.51
C ALA A 12 14.47 30.48 13.23
N CYS A 13 14.10 30.58 11.95
CA CYS A 13 12.75 30.28 11.51
C CYS A 13 12.62 28.75 11.53
N ALA A 14 12.05 28.21 12.60
CA ALA A 14 11.66 26.80 12.63
C ALA A 14 10.50 26.63 11.64
N LEU A 15 10.82 26.10 10.45
CA LEU A 15 9.84 25.51 9.56
C LEU A 15 9.23 24.32 10.30
N LEU A 16 8.08 24.54 10.93
CA LEU A 16 7.18 23.46 11.31
C LEU A 16 6.63 22.87 10.01
N ALA A 17 7.35 21.89 9.46
CA ALA A 17 6.73 20.97 8.52
C ALA A 17 5.58 20.27 9.28
N PRO A 18 4.36 20.22 8.75
CA PRO A 18 3.39 19.25 9.25
C PRO A 18 4.02 17.88 9.00
N ALA A 19 4.42 17.19 10.07
CA ALA A 19 4.75 15.79 9.97
C ALA A 19 3.45 15.07 9.58
N LEU A 20 3.35 14.67 8.32
CA LEU A 20 2.41 13.64 7.94
C LEU A 20 2.83 12.41 8.75
N ALA A 21 2.00 12.03 9.73
CA ALA A 21 2.17 10.77 10.44
C ALA A 21 1.80 9.66 9.47
N GLN A 22 2.77 9.26 8.67
CA GLN A 22 2.79 7.97 8.02
C GLN A 22 3.41 6.98 9.00
N ALA A 23 3.05 5.68 8.92
CA ALA A 23 3.75 4.66 9.68
C ALA A 23 5.25 4.78 9.34
N THR A 24 6.04 5.25 10.29
CA THR A 24 7.43 5.66 10.01
C THR A 24 8.22 4.46 9.49
N VAL A 25 7.91 3.28 10.03
CA VAL A 25 8.41 1.98 9.63
C VAL A 25 7.42 0.93 10.18
N LEU A 26 6.95 0.00 9.35
CA LEU A 26 6.18 -1.17 9.82
C LEU A 26 7.09 -2.18 10.53
N PRO A 27 6.60 -2.89 11.56
CA PRO A 27 7.42 -3.86 12.29
C PRO A 27 7.83 -5.02 11.37
N SER A 28 8.95 -5.68 11.69
CA SER A 28 9.41 -6.87 10.95
C SER A 28 8.61 -8.15 11.29
N SER A 29 7.57 -8.02 12.11
CA SER A 29 6.76 -9.07 12.72
C SER A 29 5.32 -8.57 12.86
N ASP A 30 4.42 -9.39 13.41
CA ASP A 30 3.03 -8.98 13.71
C ASP A 30 2.18 -8.67 12.46
N TYR A 31 2.40 -9.42 11.39
CA TYR A 31 1.60 -9.39 10.16
C TYR A 31 0.96 -10.74 9.85
N VAL A 32 -0.01 -10.71 8.94
CA VAL A 32 -0.59 -11.90 8.31
C VAL A 32 -0.26 -11.86 6.84
N THR A 33 0.25 -12.97 6.32
CA THR A 33 0.60 -13.13 4.91
C THR A 33 -0.59 -13.66 4.12
N TYR A 34 -0.88 -12.98 3.00
CA TYR A 34 -1.93 -13.29 2.03
C TYR A 34 -1.32 -13.20 0.63
N GLY A 35 -1.05 -14.36 0.00
CA GLY A 35 -0.30 -14.41 -1.25
C GLY A 35 1.11 -13.82 -1.07
N ASP A 36 1.43 -12.82 -1.89
CA ASP A 36 2.71 -12.08 -1.90
C ASP A 36 2.72 -10.89 -0.92
N ALA A 37 1.63 -10.67 -0.19
CA ALA A 37 1.46 -9.51 0.66
C ALA A 37 1.53 -9.84 2.15
N ASN A 38 2.29 -9.05 2.90
CA ASN A 38 2.22 -9.00 4.36
C ASN A 38 1.27 -7.87 4.77
N SER A 39 0.15 -8.25 5.40
CA SER A 39 -0.89 -7.36 5.88
C SER A 39 -0.74 -7.06 7.37
N TYR A 40 -0.62 -5.78 7.69
CA TYR A 40 -0.55 -5.26 9.05
C TYR A 40 -1.87 -4.62 9.43
N SER A 41 -2.42 -5.03 10.58
CA SER A 41 -3.54 -4.32 11.21
C SER A 41 -3.00 -3.11 11.97
N LEU A 42 -3.20 -1.93 11.40
CA LEU A 42 -2.80 -0.68 12.04
C LEU A 42 -3.47 -0.47 13.41
N PRO A 43 -4.81 -0.65 13.59
CA PRO A 43 -5.41 -0.43 14.91
C PRO A 43 -4.96 -1.45 15.97
N ILE A 44 -4.63 -2.69 15.58
CA ILE A 44 -4.06 -3.67 16.51
C ILE A 44 -2.64 -3.25 16.91
N LEU A 45 -1.79 -2.86 15.96
CA LEU A 45 -0.44 -2.37 16.26
C LEU A 45 -0.47 -1.12 17.15
N GLN A 46 -1.40 -0.20 16.89
CA GLN A 46 -1.60 0.99 17.73
C GLN A 46 -1.95 0.62 19.17
N ALA A 47 -2.86 -0.35 19.36
CA ALA A 47 -3.23 -0.84 20.67
C ALA A 47 -2.05 -1.48 21.42
N PHE A 48 -1.13 -2.16 20.73
CA PHE A 48 0.05 -2.74 21.38
C PHE A 48 1.09 -1.70 21.80
N VAL A 49 1.32 -0.66 20.99
CA VAL A 49 2.37 0.34 21.28
C VAL A 49 1.91 1.44 22.23
N ALA A 50 0.65 1.87 22.13
CA ALA A 50 0.11 2.90 23.00
C ALA A 50 -1.39 2.71 23.20
N VAL A 51 -1.75 1.75 24.06
CA VAL A 51 -3.14 1.43 24.46
C VAL A 51 -3.95 2.71 24.81
N GLU A 52 -3.31 3.67 25.47
CA GLU A 52 -3.96 4.91 25.94
C GLU A 52 -4.03 6.03 24.88
N ASN A 53 -3.40 5.85 23.71
CA ASN A 53 -3.37 6.83 22.63
C ASN A 53 -3.42 6.18 21.23
N PRO A 54 -4.58 5.64 20.81
CA PRO A 54 -4.78 5.00 19.51
C PRO A 54 -5.09 6.02 18.40
N GLY A 55 -4.48 7.21 18.44
CA GLY A 55 -4.84 8.32 17.58
C GLY A 55 -3.62 9.11 17.12
N PRO A 56 -3.81 10.36 16.66
CA PRO A 56 -2.71 11.22 16.24
C PRO A 56 -1.56 11.25 17.25
N GLY A 57 -0.36 10.91 16.78
CA GLY A 57 0.84 10.76 17.62
C GLY A 57 1.20 9.31 17.95
N ASN A 58 0.35 8.34 17.63
CA ASN A 58 0.72 6.93 17.59
C ASN A 58 1.53 6.65 16.30
N PRO A 59 2.65 5.90 16.36
CA PRO A 59 3.47 5.61 15.18
C PRO A 59 2.75 4.82 14.10
N TYR A 60 1.66 4.11 14.42
CA TYR A 60 0.89 3.31 13.46
C TYR A 60 -0.47 3.93 13.12
N TYR A 61 -0.74 5.15 13.58
CA TYR A 61 -1.90 5.91 13.15
C TYR A 61 -1.61 6.54 11.80
N VAL A 62 -2.35 6.12 10.77
CA VAL A 62 -2.23 6.63 9.40
C VAL A 62 -3.53 7.31 9.02
N GLN A 63 -3.49 8.64 8.92
CA GLN A 63 -4.66 9.42 8.57
C GLN A 63 -5.03 9.22 7.10
N SER A 64 -6.28 8.84 6.80
CA SER A 64 -6.74 8.59 5.44
C SER A 64 -7.66 9.68 4.88
N THR A 65 -7.99 10.72 5.64
CA THR A 65 -8.89 11.78 5.15
C THR A 65 -8.39 12.36 3.83
N PRO A 66 -9.28 12.79 2.92
CA PRO A 66 -8.85 13.33 1.63
C PRO A 66 -7.79 14.43 1.73
N GLY A 67 -7.90 15.31 2.74
CA GLY A 67 -6.89 16.36 2.96
C GLY A 67 -5.51 15.84 3.38
N ALA A 68 -5.42 14.65 3.98
CA ALA A 68 -4.19 14.03 4.45
C ALA A 68 -3.49 13.20 3.36
N ILE A 69 -4.25 12.55 2.48
CA ILE A 69 -3.70 11.67 1.44
C ILE A 69 -3.38 12.38 0.12
N LYS A 70 -3.72 13.66 -0.03
CA LYS A 70 -3.54 14.44 -1.28
C LYS A 70 -2.10 14.57 -1.78
N ASP A 71 -1.12 14.35 -0.91
CA ASP A 71 0.31 14.39 -1.25
C ASP A 71 0.90 12.98 -1.37
N LEU A 72 0.06 11.94 -1.26
CA LEU A 72 0.38 10.53 -1.53
C LEU A 72 -0.10 10.15 -2.93
N ILE A 73 0.23 8.93 -3.36
CA ILE A 73 -0.38 8.37 -4.57
C ILE A 73 -1.74 7.79 -4.17
N VAL A 74 -2.81 8.23 -4.81
CA VAL A 74 -4.17 7.73 -4.55
C VAL A 74 -4.60 6.82 -5.69
N VAL A 75 -4.77 5.53 -5.40
CA VAL A 75 -5.18 4.51 -6.37
C VAL A 75 -6.70 4.53 -6.54
N ALA A 76 -7.43 4.63 -5.42
CA ALA A 76 -8.88 4.69 -5.40
C ALA A 76 -9.37 5.55 -4.24
N THR A 77 -10.45 6.30 -4.43
CA THR A 77 -11.03 7.14 -3.39
C THR A 77 -12.51 7.38 -3.65
N GLY A 78 -13.35 7.32 -2.61
CA GLY A 78 -14.73 7.80 -2.70
C GLY A 78 -14.88 9.31 -2.57
N SER A 79 -13.78 10.06 -2.57
CA SER A 79 -13.79 11.51 -2.50
C SER A 79 -13.75 12.16 -3.87
N ASN A 80 -14.62 13.13 -4.11
CA ASN A 80 -14.66 13.90 -5.36
C ASN A 80 -13.73 15.13 -5.38
N GLY A 81 -12.78 15.21 -4.45
CA GLY A 81 -11.86 16.35 -4.33
C GLY A 81 -10.75 16.32 -5.38
N GLY A 82 -10.56 17.41 -6.14
CA GLY A 82 -9.49 17.53 -7.15
C GLY A 82 -8.09 17.11 -6.68
N PRO A 83 -7.63 17.51 -5.47
CA PRO A 83 -6.30 17.14 -4.96
C PRO A 83 -6.10 15.67 -4.61
N VAL A 84 -7.15 14.85 -4.52
CA VAL A 84 -7.04 13.40 -4.22
C VAL A 84 -7.46 12.52 -5.39
N THR A 85 -8.06 13.13 -6.41
CA THR A 85 -8.47 12.44 -7.64
C THR A 85 -7.43 12.58 -8.75
N THR A 86 -6.43 13.44 -8.57
CA THR A 86 -5.36 13.68 -9.53
C THR A 86 -4.01 13.35 -8.89
N ASN A 87 -3.31 12.38 -9.44
CA ASN A 87 -1.94 12.04 -9.06
C ASN A 87 -0.92 12.87 -9.86
N ALA A 88 0.37 12.63 -9.62
CA ALA A 88 1.43 13.24 -10.42
C ALA A 88 1.36 12.81 -11.91
N ASP A 89 1.98 13.60 -12.78
CA ASP A 89 2.14 13.24 -14.19
C ASP A 89 2.84 11.87 -14.34
N GLY A 90 2.37 11.07 -15.30
CA GLY A 90 2.86 9.71 -15.50
C GLY A 90 2.20 8.67 -14.58
N MET A 91 1.06 9.01 -13.97
CA MET A 91 0.19 8.11 -13.21
C MET A 91 -1.28 8.31 -13.61
N ASP A 92 -2.07 7.26 -13.48
CA ASP A 92 -3.52 7.36 -13.57
C ASP A 92 -4.09 8.25 -12.48
N LYS A 93 -5.25 8.84 -12.75
CA LYS A 93 -6.09 9.43 -11.70
C LYS A 93 -6.57 8.35 -10.74
N ALA A 94 -7.07 8.74 -9.58
CA ALA A 94 -7.66 7.78 -8.66
C ALA A 94 -8.98 7.23 -9.25
N TYR A 95 -9.21 5.94 -9.13
CA TYR A 95 -10.52 5.33 -9.37
C TYR A 95 -11.56 5.95 -8.41
N ASP A 96 -12.75 6.25 -8.94
CA ASP A 96 -13.88 6.73 -8.13
C ASP A 96 -14.50 5.54 -7.40
N ALA A 97 -13.90 5.18 -6.27
CA ALA A 97 -14.45 4.14 -5.41
C ALA A 97 -15.86 4.55 -4.98
N PRO A 98 -16.81 3.62 -4.84
CA PRO A 98 -18.19 3.98 -4.60
C PRO A 98 -18.31 4.89 -3.39
N ASN A 99 -19.06 6.00 -3.50
CA ASN A 99 -19.21 7.01 -2.45
C ASN A 99 -20.65 7.12 -1.92
N SER A 100 -21.47 6.13 -2.26
CA SER A 100 -22.86 6.00 -1.88
C SER A 100 -23.25 4.54 -1.72
N SER A 101 -24.36 4.29 -1.04
CA SER A 101 -24.91 2.95 -0.88
C SER A 101 -25.49 2.40 -2.19
N GLY A 102 -25.48 1.08 -2.34
CA GLY A 102 -26.11 0.38 -3.48
C GLY A 102 -25.13 -0.13 -4.54
N VAL A 103 -23.83 0.14 -4.42
CA VAL A 103 -22.79 -0.53 -5.19
C VAL A 103 -22.21 -1.65 -4.35
N ASN A 104 -22.53 -2.90 -4.71
CA ASN A 104 -22.17 -4.06 -3.90
C ASN A 104 -20.76 -4.60 -4.17
N TYR A 105 -20.23 -4.27 -5.34
CA TYR A 105 -18.98 -4.78 -5.89
C TYR A 105 -18.35 -3.70 -6.75
N TYR A 106 -17.03 -3.56 -6.65
CA TYR A 106 -16.25 -2.61 -7.42
C TYR A 106 -14.96 -3.26 -7.89
N THR A 107 -14.60 -3.03 -9.14
CA THR A 107 -13.42 -3.64 -9.78
C THR A 107 -12.82 -2.65 -10.76
N THR A 108 -11.49 -2.69 -10.89
CA THR A 108 -10.79 -1.94 -11.95
C THR A 108 -11.02 -2.54 -13.33
N THR A 109 -11.38 -3.83 -13.41
CA THR A 109 -11.58 -4.54 -14.68
C THR A 109 -12.79 -4.06 -15.50
N ASP A 110 -13.69 -3.26 -14.90
CA ASP A 110 -14.75 -2.61 -15.65
C ASP A 110 -14.19 -1.34 -16.31
N VAL A 111 -14.08 -1.37 -17.63
CA VAL A 111 -13.56 -0.26 -18.43
C VAL A 111 -14.36 1.04 -18.28
N ALA A 112 -15.59 0.97 -17.78
CA ALA A 112 -16.37 2.17 -17.45
C ALA A 112 -15.84 2.92 -16.22
N ASN A 113 -15.06 2.24 -15.37
CA ASN A 113 -14.45 2.79 -14.17
C ASN A 113 -13.07 3.43 -14.43
N ASP A 114 -12.47 3.21 -15.60
CA ASP A 114 -11.13 3.74 -15.93
C ASP A 114 -11.09 5.27 -15.74
N PRO A 115 -10.27 5.76 -14.79
CA PRO A 115 -10.20 7.19 -14.46
C PRO A 115 -9.33 7.97 -15.48
N GLY A 116 -8.55 7.25 -16.28
CA GLY A 116 -7.56 7.76 -17.22
C GLY A 116 -6.39 8.48 -16.57
N ILE A 117 -5.42 8.87 -17.39
CA ILE A 117 -4.18 9.50 -16.93
C ILE A 117 -4.40 10.88 -16.29
N SER A 118 -3.66 11.16 -15.21
CA SER A 118 -3.62 12.49 -14.57
C SER A 118 -2.95 13.53 -15.46
N GLY A 119 -1.91 13.11 -16.17
CA GLY A 119 -1.10 13.90 -17.09
C GLY A 119 0.10 13.10 -17.61
N GLY A 120 0.86 13.66 -18.56
CA GLY A 120 2.01 12.99 -19.14
C GLY A 120 1.66 11.82 -20.08
N SER A 121 2.47 10.76 -20.06
CA SER A 121 2.27 9.54 -20.85
C SER A 121 2.69 8.31 -20.05
N ILE A 122 1.89 7.25 -20.15
CA ILE A 122 2.17 5.95 -19.54
C ILE A 122 2.24 4.93 -20.68
N ASN A 123 3.31 4.14 -20.73
CA ASN A 123 3.38 3.03 -21.68
C ASN A 123 2.39 1.96 -21.25
N LYS A 124 1.68 1.33 -22.19
CA LYS A 124 0.74 0.24 -21.86
C LYS A 124 -0.28 0.60 -20.77
N ASN A 125 -0.83 1.80 -20.82
CA ASN A 125 -1.99 2.16 -20.00
C ASN A 125 -3.18 1.26 -20.36
N TYR A 126 -3.53 0.34 -19.47
CA TYR A 126 -4.70 -0.51 -19.59
C TYR A 126 -5.91 0.19 -18.98
N THR A 127 -7.07 -0.02 -19.59
CA THR A 127 -8.33 0.51 -19.07
C THR A 127 -8.95 -0.41 -18.00
N THR A 128 -8.18 -1.38 -17.50
CA THR A 128 -8.63 -2.45 -16.60
C THR A 128 -7.72 -2.60 -15.38
N SER A 129 -6.88 -1.59 -15.12
CA SER A 129 -5.99 -1.49 -13.97
C SER A 129 -5.74 -0.01 -13.67
N TRP A 130 -5.21 0.27 -12.50
CA TRP A 130 -4.58 1.56 -12.21
C TRP A 130 -3.11 1.49 -12.56
N ASP A 131 -2.63 2.46 -13.34
CA ASP A 131 -1.29 2.39 -13.91
C ASP A 131 -0.41 3.59 -13.53
N ALA A 132 0.89 3.32 -13.40
CA ALA A 132 1.91 4.33 -13.19
C ALA A 132 3.21 3.98 -13.92
N SER A 133 3.82 4.97 -14.57
CA SER A 133 5.18 4.82 -15.06
C SER A 133 6.15 4.59 -13.90
N LEU A 134 7.13 3.71 -14.09
CA LEU A 134 8.14 3.46 -13.06
C LEU A 134 9.01 4.69 -12.77
N ALA A 135 9.15 5.62 -13.72
CA ALA A 135 9.84 6.89 -13.49
C ALA A 135 9.09 7.79 -12.48
N ALA A 136 7.76 7.83 -12.55
CA ALA A 136 6.94 8.57 -11.60
C ALA A 136 6.93 7.88 -10.23
N MET A 137 6.88 6.54 -10.20
CA MET A 137 7.00 5.76 -8.96
C MET A 137 8.35 5.96 -8.26
N ASP A 138 9.47 5.89 -8.98
CA ASP A 138 10.82 6.14 -8.43
C ASP A 138 10.93 7.55 -7.84
N THR A 139 10.38 8.56 -8.52
CA THR A 139 10.33 9.94 -8.03
C THR A 139 9.58 10.04 -6.70
N PHE A 140 8.43 9.36 -6.58
CA PHE A 140 7.63 9.37 -5.36
C PHE A 140 8.28 8.60 -4.21
N LEU A 141 8.75 7.38 -4.49
CA LEU A 141 9.34 6.48 -3.49
C LEU A 141 10.71 6.96 -3.04
N SER A 142 11.50 7.59 -3.92
CA SER A 142 12.78 8.22 -3.57
C SER A 142 13.72 7.27 -2.81
N GLY A 143 13.83 6.03 -3.28
CA GLY A 143 14.65 4.97 -2.67
C GLY A 143 14.07 4.29 -1.44
N LYS A 144 12.78 4.51 -1.14
CA LYS A 144 12.03 3.86 -0.07
C LYS A 144 11.17 2.70 -0.59
N ASP A 145 10.73 1.83 0.32
CA ASP A 145 9.81 0.75 -0.02
C ASP A 145 8.37 1.28 -0.13
N MET A 146 7.61 0.71 -1.06
CA MET A 146 6.20 0.99 -1.25
C MET A 146 5.36 0.33 -0.15
N VAL A 147 4.38 1.07 0.37
CA VAL A 147 3.34 0.57 1.27
C VAL A 147 1.97 0.92 0.73
N VAL A 148 1.08 -0.06 0.57
CA VAL A 148 -0.32 0.18 0.18
C VAL A 148 -1.17 0.27 1.44
N TYR A 149 -1.95 1.33 1.58
CA TYR A 149 -2.87 1.52 2.69
C TYR A 149 -4.31 1.39 2.23
N PHE A 150 -5.14 0.84 3.11
CA PHE A 150 -6.57 0.67 2.88
C PHE A 150 -7.36 1.07 4.13
N ASN A 151 -8.43 1.85 3.94
CA ASN A 151 -9.42 2.11 4.97
C ASN A 151 -10.76 1.46 4.61
N ASN A 152 -11.38 0.82 5.61
CA ASN A 152 -12.77 0.35 5.49
C ASN A 152 -13.72 1.44 5.99
N ASN A 153 -14.78 1.69 5.23
CA ASN A 153 -15.82 2.63 5.63
C ASN A 153 -17.22 2.06 5.40
N GLN A 154 -17.48 0.83 5.84
CA GLN A 154 -18.79 0.18 5.75
C GLN A 154 -19.81 0.76 6.75
N VAL A 155 -21.10 0.42 6.62
CA VAL A 155 -22.17 0.94 7.49
C VAL A 155 -22.03 0.37 8.91
N LYS A 156 -21.60 1.21 9.88
CA LYS A 156 -21.40 0.78 11.28
C LYS A 156 -22.63 0.19 11.97
N SER A 157 -23.83 0.62 11.61
CA SER A 157 -25.06 0.16 12.29
C SER A 157 -25.45 -1.29 11.96
N LEU A 158 -24.74 -1.96 11.05
CA LEU A 158 -25.07 -3.32 10.60
C LEU A 158 -24.27 -4.42 11.33
N GLY A 159 -23.40 -4.05 12.28
CA GLY A 159 -22.56 -4.99 13.03
C GLY A 159 -21.51 -5.67 12.17
N THR A 160 -20.76 -6.63 12.74
CA THR A 160 -19.55 -7.21 12.12
C THR A 160 -19.74 -7.67 10.69
N ALA A 161 -20.83 -8.37 10.38
CA ALA A 161 -21.10 -8.85 9.03
C ALA A 161 -21.29 -7.70 8.02
N GLY A 162 -21.96 -6.62 8.42
CA GLY A 162 -22.11 -5.43 7.59
C GLY A 162 -20.97 -4.43 7.70
N GLU A 163 -19.98 -4.67 8.56
CA GLU A 163 -18.77 -3.84 8.69
C GLU A 163 -17.56 -4.47 7.99
N SER A 164 -17.66 -5.73 7.57
CA SER A 164 -16.64 -6.43 6.80
C SER A 164 -16.92 -6.36 5.29
N LEU A 165 -15.85 -6.41 4.50
CA LEU A 165 -15.92 -6.49 3.05
C LEU A 165 -14.82 -7.40 2.50
N ALA A 166 -15.08 -7.97 1.34
CA ALA A 166 -14.11 -8.81 0.63
C ALA A 166 -13.18 -7.96 -0.21
N ALA A 167 -11.87 -8.21 -0.09
CA ALA A 167 -10.84 -7.49 -0.84
C ALA A 167 -9.90 -8.49 -1.54
N TRP A 168 -9.45 -8.13 -2.74
CA TRP A 168 -8.45 -8.87 -3.50
C TRP A 168 -7.71 -7.89 -4.42
N ALA A 169 -6.44 -8.16 -4.73
CA ALA A 169 -5.68 -7.35 -5.68
C ALA A 169 -4.57 -8.14 -6.39
N GLN A 170 -4.22 -7.66 -7.58
CA GLN A 170 -3.02 -8.03 -8.33
C GLN A 170 -2.20 -6.80 -8.64
N LEU A 171 -0.88 -6.97 -8.58
CA LEU A 171 0.11 -5.95 -8.83
C LEU A 171 1.16 -6.52 -9.78
N TRP A 172 1.50 -5.82 -10.85
CA TRP A 172 2.51 -6.31 -11.79
C TRP A 172 3.23 -5.18 -12.51
N VAL A 173 4.35 -5.51 -13.15
CA VAL A 173 5.14 -4.56 -13.95
C VAL A 173 5.27 -5.09 -15.37
N THR A 174 4.98 -4.24 -16.37
CA THR A 174 5.21 -4.56 -17.78
C THR A 174 6.25 -3.64 -18.44
N ASP A 175 6.88 -4.14 -19.50
CA ASP A 175 7.68 -3.34 -20.42
C ASP A 175 6.81 -2.66 -21.51
N THR A 176 7.42 -1.86 -22.38
CA THR A 176 6.69 -1.21 -23.50
C THR A 176 6.00 -2.16 -24.49
N ALA A 177 6.44 -3.42 -24.59
CA ALA A 177 5.78 -4.42 -25.42
C ALA A 177 4.58 -5.05 -24.69
N GLY A 178 4.47 -4.85 -23.38
CA GLY A 178 3.44 -5.41 -22.50
C GLY A 178 3.86 -6.77 -21.94
N ASN A 179 5.14 -7.13 -22.01
CA ASN A 179 5.63 -8.34 -21.37
C ASN A 179 5.80 -8.06 -19.87
N LEU A 180 5.45 -9.05 -19.04
CA LEU A 180 5.78 -9.01 -17.63
C LEU A 180 7.31 -8.92 -17.44
N VAL A 181 7.73 -8.03 -16.54
CA VAL A 181 9.13 -7.89 -16.13
C VAL A 181 9.53 -8.99 -15.15
N ASP A 182 8.58 -9.45 -14.35
CA ASP A 182 8.73 -10.51 -13.36
C ASP A 182 7.41 -11.32 -13.27
N GLU A 183 6.97 -11.75 -12.10
CA GLU A 183 5.65 -12.33 -11.88
C GLU A 183 4.55 -11.31 -11.57
N VAL A 184 3.33 -11.80 -11.37
CA VAL A 184 2.22 -11.04 -10.83
C VAL A 184 2.23 -11.22 -9.31
N PHE A 185 2.19 -10.13 -8.55
CA PHE A 185 2.11 -10.18 -7.09
C PHE A 185 0.65 -10.06 -6.66
N GLU A 186 0.18 -10.92 -5.77
CA GLU A 186 -1.23 -11.02 -5.42
C GLU A 186 -1.49 -10.84 -3.93
N PHE A 187 -2.49 -10.04 -3.62
CA PHE A 187 -3.14 -10.04 -2.32
C PHE A 187 -4.32 -11.00 -2.36
N THR A 188 -4.09 -12.23 -1.91
CA THR A 188 -5.06 -13.33 -2.02
C THR A 188 -5.10 -14.21 -0.78
N ASN A 189 -6.27 -14.74 -0.49
CA ASN A 189 -6.51 -15.73 0.55
C ASN A 189 -6.20 -17.18 0.08
N ARG A 190 -5.68 -17.37 -1.14
CA ARG A 190 -5.17 -18.66 -1.65
C ARG A 190 -6.17 -19.80 -1.49
N ASP A 191 -7.38 -19.63 -2.01
CA ASP A 191 -8.45 -20.63 -1.89
C ASP A 191 -8.73 -21.12 -0.47
N SER A 192 -8.48 -20.26 0.53
CA SER A 192 -8.73 -20.59 1.93
C SER A 192 -10.09 -20.07 2.39
N ALA A 193 -10.44 -20.39 3.64
CA ALA A 193 -11.70 -19.96 4.22
C ALA A 193 -11.74 -18.43 4.37
N TYR A 194 -12.89 -17.82 4.04
CA TYR A 194 -13.14 -16.39 4.25
C TYR A 194 -13.37 -16.09 5.74
N LEU A 195 -12.29 -16.09 6.51
CA LEU A 195 -12.28 -15.98 7.96
C LEU A 195 -11.03 -15.20 8.43
N PRO A 196 -10.95 -14.78 9.70
CA PRO A 196 -9.70 -14.25 10.25
C PRO A 196 -8.59 -15.32 10.29
N PHE A 197 -7.33 -14.89 10.33
CA PHE A 197 -6.16 -15.81 10.24
C PHE A 197 -6.07 -16.91 11.28
N GLY A 198 -6.53 -16.69 12.51
CA GLY A 198 -6.61 -17.75 13.52
C GLY A 198 -7.61 -18.87 13.20
N PHE A 199 -8.44 -18.69 12.17
CA PHE A 199 -9.52 -19.59 11.78
C PHE A 199 -9.47 -20.01 10.30
N GLY A 200 -8.35 -19.74 9.62
CA GLY A 200 -8.08 -20.24 8.27
C GLY A 200 -8.01 -19.20 7.16
N GLY A 201 -7.96 -17.90 7.46
CA GLY A 201 -7.69 -16.86 6.45
C GLY A 201 -6.26 -16.30 6.50
N GLY A 202 -5.40 -16.66 5.55
CA GLY A 202 -4.00 -16.25 5.56
C GLY A 202 -3.14 -16.95 6.63
N VAL A 203 -1.85 -16.59 6.66
CA VAL A 203 -0.84 -17.23 7.52
C VAL A 203 -0.15 -16.17 8.37
N GLY A 204 -0.26 -16.27 9.70
CA GLY A 204 0.44 -15.36 10.60
C GLY A 204 1.96 -15.49 10.45
N GLU A 205 2.65 -14.37 10.26
CA GLU A 205 4.10 -14.29 9.99
C GLU A 205 4.57 -15.29 8.91
N GLY A 206 3.77 -15.41 7.84
CA GLY A 206 4.07 -16.28 6.72
C GLY A 206 5.26 -15.80 5.89
N ASP A 207 5.82 -16.72 5.11
CA ASP A 207 6.88 -16.44 4.15
C ASP A 207 6.27 -16.24 2.76
N VAL A 208 6.34 -15.01 2.25
CA VAL A 208 5.79 -14.62 0.92
C VAL A 208 6.41 -15.45 -0.20
N THR A 209 7.68 -15.83 -0.09
CA THR A 209 8.41 -16.59 -1.13
C THR A 209 7.91 -18.03 -1.33
N THR A 210 7.00 -18.48 -0.45
CA THR A 210 6.34 -19.78 -0.57
C THR A 210 5.04 -19.72 -1.39
N TYR A 211 4.61 -18.52 -1.73
CA TYR A 211 3.58 -18.28 -2.72
C TYR A 211 4.24 -17.99 -4.07
N SER A 212 3.51 -18.30 -5.13
CA SER A 212 3.79 -17.75 -6.46
C SER A 212 2.48 -17.79 -7.20
N SER A 213 2.17 -16.66 -7.85
CA SER A 213 1.10 -16.58 -8.83
C SER A 213 1.44 -17.37 -10.11
N GLY A 214 2.52 -18.16 -10.15
CA GLY A 214 2.95 -18.88 -11.36
C GLY A 214 2.30 -20.24 -11.57
N VAL A 215 1.49 -20.75 -10.63
CA VAL A 215 0.98 -22.12 -10.70
C VAL A 215 -0.49 -22.14 -10.31
N GLY A 216 -1.38 -21.92 -11.28
CA GLY A 216 -2.73 -22.49 -11.14
C GLY A 216 -2.60 -24.00 -10.94
N ASP A 217 -3.57 -24.67 -10.32
CA ASP A 217 -3.57 -26.12 -9.98
C ASP A 217 -3.19 -27.10 -11.13
N GLU A 218 -2.94 -26.62 -12.34
CA GLU A 218 -2.61 -27.36 -13.56
C GLU A 218 -1.28 -26.93 -14.24
N GLY A 219 -0.44 -26.07 -13.63
CA GLY A 219 0.87 -25.69 -14.20
C GLY A 219 0.81 -24.63 -15.31
N PHE A 220 -0.23 -23.80 -15.33
CA PHE A 220 -0.27 -22.58 -16.13
C PHE A 220 0.21 -21.38 -15.30
N PHE A 221 1.09 -20.57 -15.88
CA PHE A 221 1.43 -19.25 -15.37
C PHE A 221 0.16 -18.39 -15.33
N TYR A 222 -0.13 -17.74 -14.21
CA TYR A 222 -1.24 -16.80 -14.18
C TYR A 222 -0.96 -15.63 -15.14
N ASP A 223 -1.96 -15.35 -15.97
CA ASP A 223 -1.95 -14.28 -16.94
C ASP A 223 -2.64 -13.07 -16.31
N HIS A 224 -1.90 -11.97 -16.15
CA HIS A 224 -2.42 -10.71 -15.60
C HIS A 224 -3.60 -10.13 -16.41
N THR A 225 -3.86 -10.63 -17.62
CA THR A 225 -4.99 -10.21 -18.46
C THR A 225 -6.23 -11.09 -18.31
N SER A 226 -6.13 -12.27 -17.69
CA SER A 226 -7.23 -13.22 -17.57
C SER A 226 -7.44 -13.80 -16.17
N ASN A 227 -6.60 -13.42 -15.19
CA ASN A 227 -6.81 -13.89 -13.83
C ASN A 227 -8.08 -13.32 -13.20
N ASN A 228 -8.79 -14.17 -12.47
CA ASN A 228 -9.91 -13.79 -11.63
C ASN A 228 -9.80 -14.53 -10.31
N PRO A 229 -10.07 -13.88 -9.17
CA PRO A 229 -10.11 -14.55 -7.88
C PRO A 229 -11.14 -15.68 -7.88
N ASN A 230 -10.84 -16.76 -7.19
CA ASN A 230 -11.79 -17.82 -6.94
C ASN A 230 -12.95 -17.30 -6.06
N VAL A 231 -14.16 -17.46 -6.60
CA VAL A 231 -15.44 -17.04 -6.01
C VAL A 231 -16.34 -18.24 -5.66
N THR A 232 -15.75 -19.42 -5.50
CA THR A 232 -16.52 -20.68 -5.37
C THR A 232 -17.32 -20.74 -4.06
N SER A 233 -16.72 -20.42 -2.91
CA SER A 233 -17.44 -20.50 -1.62
C SER A 233 -16.75 -19.76 -0.47
N ASN A 234 -17.42 -19.64 0.68
CA ASN A 234 -16.80 -19.16 1.92
C ASN A 234 -15.72 -20.09 2.47
N LEU A 235 -15.68 -21.36 2.06
CA LEU A 235 -14.68 -22.32 2.52
C LEU A 235 -13.42 -22.33 1.67
N ALA A 236 -13.50 -21.80 0.45
CA ALA A 236 -12.41 -21.73 -0.50
C ALA A 236 -12.65 -20.55 -1.45
N THR A 237 -11.92 -19.46 -1.20
CA THR A 237 -11.97 -18.21 -1.96
C THR A 237 -10.64 -17.48 -1.89
N ASP A 238 -10.32 -16.74 -2.94
CA ASP A 238 -9.14 -15.86 -2.99
C ASP A 238 -9.38 -14.49 -2.35
N TYR A 239 -10.63 -14.09 -2.16
CA TYR A 239 -10.92 -12.85 -1.41
C TYR A 239 -10.48 -12.94 0.04
N VAL A 240 -9.78 -11.89 0.47
CA VAL A 240 -9.36 -11.67 1.85
C VAL A 240 -10.46 -10.96 2.62
N LEU A 241 -10.71 -11.40 3.85
CA LEU A 241 -11.61 -10.74 4.79
C LEU A 241 -10.97 -9.43 5.29
N SER A 242 -11.66 -8.32 5.11
CA SER A 242 -11.27 -7.02 5.69
C SER A 242 -12.44 -6.39 6.45
N GLY A 243 -12.15 -5.52 7.41
CA GLY A 243 -13.15 -4.81 8.19
C GLY A 243 -13.76 -5.63 9.33
N GLY A 244 -14.85 -5.11 9.89
CA GLY A 244 -15.48 -5.66 11.09
C GLY A 244 -14.55 -5.63 12.32
N ALA A 245 -14.87 -6.45 13.32
CA ALA A 245 -14.08 -6.58 14.53
C ALA A 245 -13.12 -7.79 14.42
N VAL A 246 -11.81 -7.51 14.40
CA VAL A 246 -10.76 -8.53 14.43
C VAL A 246 -10.15 -8.52 15.83
N LEU A 247 -10.20 -9.67 16.53
CA LEU A 247 -9.77 -9.78 17.93
C LEU A 247 -10.44 -8.74 18.86
N GLY A 248 -11.68 -8.33 18.54
CA GLY A 248 -12.41 -7.33 19.30
C GLY A 248 -12.00 -5.87 19.02
N ILE A 249 -11.11 -5.63 18.06
CA ILE A 249 -10.69 -4.30 17.60
C ILE A 249 -11.38 -3.98 16.28
N ASP A 250 -12.06 -2.83 16.25
CA ASP A 250 -12.78 -2.33 15.08
C ASP A 250 -11.81 -1.95 13.95
N HIS A 251 -12.06 -2.45 12.75
CA HIS A 251 -11.33 -2.12 11.52
C HIS A 251 -12.16 -1.27 10.56
N ASN A 252 -13.42 -0.98 10.90
CA ASN A 252 -14.25 -0.05 10.16
C ASN A 252 -14.05 1.38 10.67
N LEU A 253 -12.84 1.91 10.47
CA LEU A 253 -12.39 3.21 11.01
C LEU A 253 -12.89 4.41 10.19
N GLY A 254 -13.51 4.14 9.05
CA GLY A 254 -14.08 5.11 8.14
C GLY A 254 -13.03 5.88 7.33
N ALA A 255 -13.44 7.00 6.75
CA ALA A 255 -12.57 7.85 5.92
C ALA A 255 -11.45 8.59 6.69
N ASN A 256 -11.33 8.37 8.00
CA ASN A 256 -10.40 9.14 8.83
C ASN A 256 -9.03 8.48 8.94
N GLU A 257 -8.99 7.15 8.86
CA GLU A 257 -7.82 6.36 9.26
C GLU A 257 -7.75 5.06 8.47
N ALA A 258 -6.54 4.70 8.01
CA ALA A 258 -6.30 3.42 7.38
C ALA A 258 -6.37 2.29 8.42
N ALA A 259 -7.07 1.21 8.07
CA ALA A 259 -7.17 0.02 8.90
C ALA A 259 -6.03 -0.96 8.61
N TYR A 260 -5.55 -0.97 7.36
CA TYR A 260 -4.54 -1.92 6.90
C TYR A 260 -3.39 -1.21 6.20
N ALA A 261 -2.20 -1.77 6.39
CA ALA A 261 -1.03 -1.51 5.57
C ALA A 261 -0.56 -2.83 4.95
N LEU A 262 -0.34 -2.85 3.65
CA LEU A 262 0.13 -4.01 2.90
C LEU A 262 1.53 -3.73 2.37
N MET A 263 2.42 -4.68 2.65
CA MET A 263 3.77 -4.73 2.10
C MET A 263 3.85 -5.87 1.10
N PHE A 264 4.41 -5.63 -0.07
CA PHE A 264 4.74 -6.66 -1.06
C PHE A 264 6.28 -6.75 -1.14
N PRO A 265 6.92 -7.60 -0.32
CA PRO A 265 8.38 -7.62 -0.21
C PRO A 265 9.07 -7.90 -1.55
N GLU A 266 8.58 -8.87 -2.32
CA GLU A 266 9.17 -9.27 -3.60
C GLU A 266 8.97 -8.20 -4.69
N LEU A 267 7.82 -7.50 -4.70
CA LEU A 267 7.62 -6.33 -5.57
C LEU A 267 8.53 -5.16 -5.18
N ASN A 268 8.74 -4.92 -3.89
CA ASN A 268 9.69 -3.91 -3.42
C ASN A 268 11.14 -4.29 -3.80
N ASP A 269 11.47 -5.58 -3.80
CA ASP A 269 12.74 -6.09 -4.34
C ASP A 269 12.90 -5.81 -5.84
N LEU A 270 11.85 -6.05 -6.63
CA LEU A 270 11.83 -5.71 -8.04
C LEU A 270 12.04 -4.21 -8.27
N PHE A 271 11.30 -3.34 -7.55
CA PHE A 271 11.46 -1.88 -7.64
C PHE A 271 12.87 -1.43 -7.28
N ALA A 272 13.43 -1.91 -6.18
CA ALA A 272 14.79 -1.56 -5.78
C ALA A 272 15.82 -1.99 -6.84
N SER A 273 15.64 -3.16 -7.46
CA SER A 273 16.49 -3.64 -8.55
C SER A 273 16.39 -2.74 -9.80
N LEU A 274 15.17 -2.39 -10.21
CA LEU A 274 14.95 -1.56 -11.39
C LEU A 274 15.45 -0.12 -11.18
N PHE A 275 15.22 0.48 -10.01
CA PHE A 275 15.59 1.87 -9.72
C PHE A 275 17.08 2.06 -9.45
N ALA A 276 17.78 1.05 -8.91
CA ALA A 276 19.22 1.12 -8.69
C ALA A 276 20.02 1.18 -10.01
N ASN A 277 19.45 0.68 -11.10
CA ASN A 277 20.10 0.59 -12.40
C ASN A 277 19.94 1.88 -13.19
N GLY A 278 20.79 2.88 -12.91
CA GLY A 278 20.84 4.17 -13.63
C GLY A 278 21.15 4.11 -15.14
N GLY A 279 21.15 2.92 -15.75
CA GLY A 279 21.23 2.70 -17.20
C GLY A 279 19.91 2.23 -17.84
N ILE A 280 18.86 2.02 -17.05
CA ILE A 280 17.53 1.65 -17.54
C ILE A 280 16.67 2.92 -17.67
N ASP A 281 15.98 3.08 -18.79
CA ASP A 281 14.97 4.13 -18.93
C ASP A 281 13.67 3.67 -18.26
N LEU A 282 13.41 4.16 -17.05
CA LEU A 282 12.22 3.80 -16.26
C LEU A 282 10.90 4.23 -16.91
N ASN A 283 10.92 5.13 -17.91
CA ASN A 283 9.72 5.47 -18.66
C ASN A 283 9.24 4.29 -19.52
N MET A 284 10.11 3.30 -19.80
CA MET A 284 9.80 2.13 -20.61
C MET A 284 9.04 1.04 -19.85
N TYR A 285 8.73 1.26 -18.58
CA TYR A 285 8.08 0.31 -17.70
C TYR A 285 6.90 0.92 -16.98
N THR A 286 5.88 0.11 -16.77
CA THR A 286 4.64 0.51 -16.13
C THR A 286 4.30 -0.46 -15.02
N PHE A 287 3.99 0.09 -13.87
CA PHE A 287 3.41 -0.61 -12.73
C PHE A 287 1.89 -0.54 -12.82
N HIS A 288 1.23 -1.65 -12.54
CA HIS A 288 -0.20 -1.85 -12.68
C HIS A 288 -0.79 -2.40 -11.39
N ILE A 289 -2.04 -2.02 -11.08
CA ILE A 289 -2.82 -2.55 -9.97
C ILE A 289 -4.23 -2.89 -10.48
N ASP A 290 -4.62 -4.16 -10.39
CA ASP A 290 -6.03 -4.58 -10.40
C ASP A 290 -6.48 -4.79 -8.95
N PHE A 291 -7.63 -4.24 -8.57
CA PHE A 291 -8.22 -4.51 -7.28
C PHE A 291 -9.73 -4.73 -7.40
N ARG A 292 -10.24 -5.53 -6.46
CA ARG A 292 -11.65 -5.91 -6.35
C ARG A 292 -12.10 -5.77 -4.92
N LEU A 293 -13.20 -5.06 -4.71
CA LEU A 293 -13.81 -4.84 -3.42
C LEU A 293 -15.29 -5.21 -3.46
N GLY A 294 -15.80 -5.79 -2.39
CA GLY A 294 -17.22 -6.09 -2.29
C GLY A 294 -17.56 -7.54 -2.68
N CYS A 295 -18.86 -7.85 -2.77
CA CYS A 295 -19.29 -9.20 -3.12
C CYS A 295 -19.35 -9.40 -4.64
N ASP A 296 -18.36 -10.11 -5.18
CA ASP A 296 -18.35 -10.52 -6.57
C ASP A 296 -19.63 -11.30 -6.95
N ALA A 297 -20.17 -11.01 -8.13
CA ALA A 297 -21.38 -11.64 -8.64
C ALA A 297 -21.29 -13.17 -8.75
N GLY A 298 -20.08 -13.74 -8.80
CA GLY A 298 -19.83 -15.17 -8.73
C GLY A 298 -20.24 -15.83 -7.41
N PHE A 299 -20.24 -15.10 -6.29
CA PHE A 299 -20.81 -15.58 -5.02
C PHE A 299 -22.36 -15.57 -5.02
N GLY A 300 -22.96 -14.81 -5.94
CA GLY A 300 -24.40 -14.66 -6.12
C GLY A 300 -24.89 -13.22 -5.93
N GLY A 301 -26.19 -13.07 -5.65
CA GLY A 301 -26.80 -11.76 -5.46
C GLY A 301 -26.40 -11.12 -4.13
N GLN A 302 -26.47 -9.80 -4.04
CA GLN A 302 -26.10 -9.00 -2.85
C GLN A 302 -26.79 -9.44 -1.55
N ASP A 303 -27.99 -10.01 -1.66
CA ASP A 303 -28.81 -10.47 -0.52
C ASP A 303 -28.55 -11.94 -0.15
N ASN A 304 -27.67 -12.64 -0.87
CA ASN A 304 -27.32 -14.02 -0.58
C ASN A 304 -26.41 -14.09 0.66
N GLU A 305 -26.51 -15.17 1.44
CA GLU A 305 -25.67 -15.39 2.63
C GLU A 305 -24.16 -15.32 2.34
N ALA A 306 -23.72 -15.76 1.16
CA ALA A 306 -22.31 -15.67 0.76
C ALA A 306 -21.79 -14.21 0.72
N CYS A 307 -22.71 -13.27 0.47
CA CYS A 307 -22.48 -11.84 0.34
C CYS A 307 -22.79 -11.07 1.64
N THR A 308 -23.93 -11.34 2.27
CA THR A 308 -24.36 -10.64 3.49
C THR A 308 -23.62 -11.10 4.73
N GLY A 309 -23.26 -12.39 4.81
CA GLY A 309 -22.60 -12.99 5.96
C GLY A 309 -23.43 -13.00 7.24
N GLU A 310 -24.76 -12.88 7.17
CA GLU A 310 -25.64 -12.82 8.35
C GLU A 310 -25.50 -14.03 9.26
N SER A 311 -25.32 -15.22 8.69
CA SER A 311 -25.14 -16.48 9.41
C SER A 311 -23.68 -16.77 9.73
N TRP A 312 -22.76 -16.41 8.82
CA TRP A 312 -21.32 -16.69 8.96
C TRP A 312 -20.57 -15.65 9.80
N GLY A 313 -21.18 -14.50 10.08
CA GLY A 313 -20.64 -13.42 10.92
C GLY A 313 -19.79 -12.39 10.18
N TYR A 314 -19.45 -12.65 8.91
CA TYR A 314 -18.63 -11.77 8.07
C TYR A 314 -19.22 -11.67 6.66
N GLY A 315 -19.65 -10.49 6.28
CA GLY A 315 -20.11 -10.17 4.92
C GLY A 315 -18.97 -9.78 3.99
N LYS A 316 -19.30 -9.75 2.70
CA LYS A 316 -18.42 -9.34 1.60
C LYS A 316 -18.83 -8.03 0.98
N ASN A 317 -20.08 -7.63 1.15
CA ASN A 317 -20.71 -6.50 0.47
C ASN A 317 -19.96 -5.19 0.71
N LEU A 318 -19.85 -4.39 -0.35
CA LEU A 318 -19.58 -2.97 -0.22
C LEU A 318 -20.95 -2.26 -0.04
N ASN A 319 -21.16 -1.59 1.08
CA ASN A 319 -22.52 -1.16 1.47
C ASN A 319 -22.69 0.31 1.84
N ASN A 320 -21.61 1.04 2.09
CA ASN A 320 -21.63 2.48 2.37
C ASN A 320 -20.84 3.26 1.31
N GLY A 321 -19.67 2.73 0.96
CA GLY A 321 -18.70 3.43 0.12
C GLY A 321 -17.72 4.29 0.91
N TYR A 322 -16.88 5.03 0.20
CA TYR A 322 -15.77 5.85 0.69
C TYR A 322 -14.53 5.08 1.16
N GLU A 323 -14.37 3.85 0.67
CA GLU A 323 -13.08 3.18 0.68
C GLU A 323 -12.03 4.03 -0.06
N GLN A 324 -10.81 4.00 0.45
CA GLN A 324 -9.66 4.67 -0.15
C GLN A 324 -8.50 3.68 -0.15
N ILE A 325 -7.85 3.57 -1.30
CA ILE A 325 -6.61 2.83 -1.49
C ILE A 325 -5.57 3.86 -1.90
N PHE A 326 -4.49 3.95 -1.13
CA PHE A 326 -3.44 4.92 -1.39
C PHE A 326 -2.08 4.33 -1.04
N ILE A 327 -1.04 4.81 -1.72
CA ILE A 327 0.32 4.34 -1.60
C ILE A 327 1.14 5.41 -0.91
N GLY A 328 1.83 5.00 0.15
CA GLY A 328 2.90 5.77 0.77
C GLY A 328 4.24 5.04 0.64
N SER A 329 5.25 5.57 1.33
CA SER A 329 6.58 4.98 1.40
C SER A 329 7.07 4.78 2.84
N GLN A 330 7.91 3.78 3.08
CA GLN A 330 8.58 3.60 4.37
C GLN A 330 10.09 3.43 4.21
N ASP A 331 10.84 3.80 5.25
CA ASP A 331 12.29 3.61 5.22
C ASP A 331 12.66 2.12 5.17
N VAL A 332 13.66 1.80 4.35
CA VAL A 332 14.11 0.42 4.14
C VAL A 332 14.87 -0.07 5.37
N LEU A 333 14.35 -1.10 6.03
CA LEU A 333 14.88 -1.55 7.32
C LEU A 333 16.12 -2.45 7.25
N ASP A 334 16.42 -3.11 6.14
CA ASP A 334 17.52 -4.09 6.11
C ASP A 334 18.09 -4.41 4.71
N ARG A 335 17.77 -3.61 3.68
CA ARG A 335 18.45 -3.75 2.39
C ARG A 335 19.81 -3.09 2.55
N THR A 336 20.90 -3.86 2.54
CA THR A 336 22.27 -3.34 2.54
C THR A 336 22.52 -2.51 1.29
N VAL A 337 22.00 -1.28 1.25
CA VAL A 337 22.49 -0.23 0.37
C VAL A 337 23.93 -0.02 0.81
N PRO A 338 24.93 -0.10 -0.09
CA PRO A 338 26.27 0.33 0.25
C PRO A 338 26.16 1.80 0.65
N VAL A 339 26.17 2.07 1.96
CA VAL A 339 26.31 3.42 2.47
C VAL A 339 27.55 3.97 1.80
N PRO A 340 27.44 5.02 0.96
CA PRO A 340 28.64 5.73 0.51
C PRO A 340 29.31 6.19 1.78
N GLU A 341 30.45 5.59 2.11
CA GLU A 341 31.14 5.84 3.37
C GLU A 341 31.16 7.35 3.57
N PRO A 342 30.51 7.87 4.64
CA PRO A 342 30.51 9.31 4.85
C PRO A 342 31.97 9.74 4.85
N GLY A 343 32.25 10.93 4.31
CA GLY A 343 33.60 11.49 4.25
C GLY A 343 34.32 11.60 5.60
N THR A 344 33.73 11.10 6.69
CA THR A 344 34.34 10.79 7.98
C THR A 344 35.51 9.80 7.89
N LEU A 345 35.53 8.78 7.01
CA LEU A 345 36.73 7.95 6.82
C LEU A 345 37.87 8.72 6.15
N LEU A 346 37.54 9.56 5.16
CA LEU A 346 38.49 10.49 4.54
C LEU A 346 38.98 11.54 5.56
N LEU A 347 38.10 12.10 6.39
CA LEU A 347 38.44 13.06 7.46
C LEU A 347 39.25 12.42 8.59
N LEU A 348 38.96 11.17 8.95
CA LEU A 348 39.74 10.39 9.92
C LEU A 348 41.13 10.09 9.33
N GLY A 349 41.21 9.71 8.06
CA GLY A 349 42.46 9.50 7.33
C GLY A 349 43.30 10.77 7.23
N LEU A 350 42.69 11.91 6.90
CA LEU A 350 43.35 13.22 6.87
C LEU A 350 43.76 13.71 8.26
N GLY A 351 42.95 13.42 9.30
CA GLY A 351 43.26 13.73 10.69
C GLY A 351 44.49 12.96 11.20
N LEU A 352 44.58 11.66 10.87
CA LEU A 352 45.72 10.81 11.22
C LEU A 352 46.99 11.19 10.42
N ALA A 353 46.86 11.51 9.13
CA ALA A 353 47.96 12.02 8.32
C ALA A 353 48.49 13.37 8.84
N GLY A 354 47.60 14.27 9.27
CA GLY A 354 47.96 15.55 9.88
C GLY A 354 48.70 15.39 11.22
N LEU A 355 48.34 14.40 12.03
CA LEU A 355 49.04 14.07 13.27
C LEU A 355 50.43 13.45 13.02
N GLY A 356 50.56 12.59 11.99
CA GLY A 356 51.84 12.03 11.57
C GLY A 356 52.82 13.09 11.02
N TYR A 357 52.31 14.06 10.26
CA TYR A 357 53.14 15.16 9.75
C TYR A 357 53.67 16.08 10.87
N ARG A 358 52.88 16.26 11.95
CA ARG A 358 53.27 17.09 13.10
C ARG A 358 54.34 16.45 14.00
N GLN A 359 54.54 15.14 13.93
CA GLN A 359 55.58 14.43 14.70
C GLN A 359 56.94 14.36 14.00
N ARG A 360 57.04 14.70 12.70
CA ARG A 360 58.32 14.75 11.95
C ARG A 360 58.93 16.16 11.84
N GLY A 361 58.29 17.17 12.43
CA GLY A 361 58.74 18.57 12.44
C GLY A 361 59.46 19.00 13.72
N LYS A 362 60.14 18.08 14.41
CA LYS A 362 61.09 18.40 15.50
C LYS A 362 62.42 17.71 15.25
#